data_AF-A0A3M1AUT1-F1
#
_entry.id   AF-A0A3M1AUT1-F1
#
_cell.length_a   1.000
_cell.length_b   1.000
_cell.length_c   1.000
_cell.angle_alpha   90.00
_cell.angle_beta   90.00
_cell.angle_gamma   90.00
#
_symmetry.space_group_name_H-M   'P 1'
#
loop_
_entity.id
_entity.type
_entity.pdbx_description
1 polymer ?
#
loop_
_entity_poly.entity_id
_entity_poly.type
_entity_poly.pdbx_seq_one_letter_code
_entity_poly.pdbx_strand_id
1 'polypeptide(L)'
;TNHYWFDLNRDWLPLAHVESRNRVDFYHQWLPNVATDYHEMGTNATYFFEPTEPFGSENPLVPRRNYDELNNLFAQYYRDALDDIGSLYYTRESYDNSYPGYGSTYPDIQGGLGLLFEQASSRGHLQSTSTEDLSFAFTIRNQLRTSMATIQAAVENRQRLLEYQRWFFETALEKAKKSTVKGWVFDDWQDPTRMRAFLDLLRHHRIEAYRLAEDFTEGNKTWKAERAFVVPAAQKQWRMAMSFFEPRTNEDIPDSVFYDASAWTVALAFDLDYHRLRQLPKLGRPLTEDDVARPLVPVREAGYAWLIPWEDYAAPGALYFLLRNGVHVKTAFASFNSQTRLGKRNFGRGTLLVSVADQALSKKALHKLMQQAHEQHGVQI
;
A
#
# COMPACT_ATOMS: atom_id res chain seq x y z
N THR A 1 -11.88 -10.24 -6.09
CA THR A 1 -12.13 -8.83 -6.47
C THR A 1 -13.34 -8.28 -5.73
N ASN A 2 -13.52 -6.95 -5.68
CA ASN A 2 -14.75 -6.34 -5.16
C ASN A 2 -15.81 -6.10 -6.25
N HIS A 3 -16.92 -5.45 -5.90
CA HIS A 3 -18.02 -5.12 -6.83
C HIS A 3 -17.56 -4.36 -8.07
N TYR A 4 -16.50 -3.56 -7.96
CA TYR A 4 -15.94 -2.74 -9.04
C TYR A 4 -14.78 -3.44 -9.76
N TRP A 5 -14.63 -4.75 -9.57
CA TRP A 5 -13.58 -5.59 -10.14
C TRP A 5 -12.14 -5.25 -9.75
N PHE A 6 -11.94 -4.46 -8.69
CA PHE A 6 -10.60 -4.25 -8.14
C PHE A 6 -10.12 -5.50 -7.39
N ASP A 7 -8.84 -5.82 -7.57
CA ASP A 7 -8.23 -6.95 -6.90
C ASP A 7 -7.78 -6.59 -5.48
N LEU A 8 -8.57 -7.04 -4.51
CA LEU A 8 -8.27 -6.85 -3.09
C LEU A 8 -7.07 -7.67 -2.60
N ASN A 9 -6.58 -8.65 -3.36
CA ASN A 9 -5.38 -9.43 -3.04
C ASN A 9 -4.08 -8.81 -3.56
N ARG A 10 -4.16 -7.63 -4.21
CA ARG A 10 -3.00 -6.77 -4.52
C ARG A 10 -2.98 -5.50 -3.68
N ASP A 11 -4.06 -5.28 -2.93
CA ASP A 11 -4.35 -4.03 -2.26
C ASP A 11 -3.94 -4.02 -0.77
N TRP A 12 -3.10 -4.95 -0.29
CA TRP A 12 -2.63 -4.92 1.11
C TRP A 12 -1.55 -3.86 1.37
N LEU A 13 -0.86 -3.39 0.33
CA LEU A 13 0.16 -2.33 0.41
C LEU A 13 -0.34 -0.95 -0.06
N PRO A 14 -1.10 -0.83 -1.17
CA PRO A 14 -1.60 0.47 -1.63
C PRO A 14 -2.78 0.99 -0.79
N LEU A 15 -3.57 0.09 -0.18
CA LEU A 15 -4.77 0.39 0.60
C LEU A 15 -5.73 1.35 -0.11
N ALA A 16 -5.86 1.19 -1.43
CA ALA A 16 -6.71 2.04 -2.25
C ALA A 16 -8.20 1.87 -1.89
N HIS A 17 -8.60 0.68 -1.45
CA HIS A 17 -9.99 0.34 -1.15
C HIS A 17 -10.30 0.33 0.34
N VAL A 18 -11.55 0.67 0.67
CA VAL A 18 -12.03 0.74 2.06
C VAL A 18 -11.99 -0.62 2.75
N GLU A 19 -12.24 -1.70 2.00
CA GLU A 19 -12.15 -3.08 2.45
C GLU A 19 -10.72 -3.40 2.95
N SER A 20 -9.71 -3.02 2.17
CA SER A 20 -8.31 -3.24 2.51
C SER A 20 -7.83 -2.37 3.66
N ARG A 21 -8.25 -1.09 3.69
CA ARG A 21 -7.98 -0.17 4.82
C ARG A 21 -8.50 -0.74 6.13
N ASN A 22 -9.78 -1.14 6.16
CA ASN A 22 -10.41 -1.73 7.34
C ASN A 22 -9.72 -3.04 7.75
N ARG A 23 -9.37 -3.89 6.78
CA ARG A 23 -8.65 -5.15 7.02
C ARG A 23 -7.30 -4.90 7.67
N VAL A 24 -6.50 -3.97 7.14
CA VAL A 24 -5.18 -3.67 7.69
C VAL A 24 -5.26 -2.96 9.04
N ASP A 25 -6.22 -2.05 9.23
CA ASP A 25 -6.45 -1.44 10.54
C ASP A 25 -6.83 -2.48 11.60
N PHE A 26 -7.71 -3.43 11.26
CA PHE A 26 -8.06 -4.55 12.14
C PHE A 26 -6.85 -5.47 12.40
N TYR A 27 -6.08 -5.80 11.37
CA TYR A 27 -4.85 -6.59 11.51
C TYR A 27 -3.91 -5.96 12.54
N HIS A 28 -3.70 -4.64 12.48
CA HIS A 28 -2.82 -3.92 13.41
C HIS A 28 -3.37 -3.79 14.84
N GLN A 29 -4.66 -4.05 15.09
CA GLN A 29 -5.20 -4.09 16.45
C GLN A 29 -4.75 -5.35 17.19
N TRP A 30 -4.63 -6.47 16.48
CA TRP A 30 -4.32 -7.77 17.08
C TRP A 30 -2.90 -8.26 16.81
N LEU A 31 -2.33 -7.89 15.66
CA LEU A 31 -1.01 -8.30 15.18
C LEU A 31 -0.83 -9.83 15.26
N PRO A 32 -1.63 -10.60 14.50
CA PRO A 32 -1.70 -12.05 14.65
C PRO A 32 -0.33 -12.72 14.40
N ASN A 33 -0.11 -13.85 15.07
CA ASN A 33 1.08 -14.66 14.80
C ASN A 33 0.95 -15.49 13.51
N VAL A 34 -0.28 -15.84 13.12
CA VAL A 34 -0.57 -16.61 11.90
C VAL A 34 -1.77 -15.98 11.21
N ALA A 35 -1.67 -15.77 9.91
CA ALA A 35 -2.77 -15.33 9.06
C ALA A 35 -2.79 -16.19 7.79
N THR A 36 -3.98 -16.60 7.39
CA THR A 36 -4.17 -17.49 6.23
C THR A 36 -4.94 -16.76 5.14
N ASP A 37 -4.54 -17.00 3.91
CA ASP A 37 -5.13 -16.42 2.71
C ASP A 37 -5.65 -17.56 1.83
N TYR A 38 -6.96 -17.75 1.87
CA TYR A 38 -7.65 -18.87 1.25
C TYR A 38 -8.20 -18.48 -0.13
N HIS A 39 -7.70 -19.13 -1.16
CA HIS A 39 -8.06 -18.90 -2.56
C HIS A 39 -8.51 -20.20 -3.24
N GLU A 40 -8.99 -20.03 -4.47
CA GLU A 40 -9.24 -21.11 -5.40
C GLU A 40 -8.54 -20.85 -6.73
N MET A 41 -8.06 -21.92 -7.37
CA MET A 41 -7.37 -21.89 -8.65
C MET A 41 -8.05 -22.79 -9.70
N GLY A 42 -7.39 -23.04 -10.82
CA GLY A 42 -7.94 -23.81 -11.93
C GLY A 42 -8.54 -25.15 -11.50
N THR A 43 -9.69 -25.51 -12.08
CA THR A 43 -10.45 -26.73 -11.75
C THR A 43 -9.66 -28.02 -11.88
N ASN A 44 -8.70 -28.09 -12.82
CA ASN A 44 -7.86 -29.27 -13.04
C ASN A 44 -6.58 -29.30 -12.18
N ALA A 45 -6.43 -28.38 -11.23
CA ALA A 45 -5.30 -28.37 -10.31
C ALA A 45 -5.55 -29.31 -9.12
N THR A 46 -4.49 -29.60 -8.35
CA THR A 46 -4.60 -30.23 -7.02
C THR A 46 -4.65 -29.15 -5.94
N TYR A 47 -4.47 -29.46 -4.65
CA TYR A 47 -4.47 -28.45 -3.59
C TYR A 47 -3.05 -27.86 -3.38
N PHE A 48 -2.90 -26.55 -3.25
CA PHE A 48 -1.62 -25.93 -2.91
C PHE A 48 -1.63 -25.33 -1.52
N PHE A 49 -0.48 -25.41 -0.85
CA PHE A 49 -0.18 -24.65 0.36
C PHE A 49 1.32 -24.30 0.39
N GLU A 50 1.66 -23.25 1.14
CA GLU A 50 3.05 -22.88 1.43
C GLU A 50 3.87 -24.06 1.98
N PRO A 51 5.18 -24.17 1.67
CA PRO A 51 6.06 -23.10 1.20
C PRO A 51 6.07 -22.87 -0.33
N THR A 52 6.30 -21.62 -0.72
CA THR A 52 6.70 -21.16 -2.06
C THR A 52 8.10 -21.67 -2.45
N GLU A 53 8.49 -21.43 -3.69
CA GLU A 53 9.83 -21.69 -4.20
C GLU A 53 10.88 -20.80 -3.48
N PRO A 54 11.96 -21.39 -2.96
CA PRO A 54 12.95 -20.62 -2.23
C PRO A 54 13.80 -19.71 -3.13
N PHE A 55 14.27 -18.60 -2.56
CA PHE A 55 15.18 -17.59 -3.11
C PHE A 55 14.64 -16.71 -4.26
N GLY A 56 13.88 -17.27 -5.20
CA GLY A 56 13.32 -16.52 -6.35
C GLY A 56 11.94 -15.92 -6.09
N SER A 57 11.17 -16.55 -5.21
CA SER A 57 9.76 -16.23 -4.98
C SER A 57 9.48 -15.72 -3.56
N GLU A 58 10.49 -15.28 -2.82
CA GLU A 58 10.35 -14.85 -1.41
C GLU A 58 10.70 -13.37 -1.23
N ASN A 59 10.08 -12.73 -0.24
CA ASN A 59 10.37 -11.32 0.04
C ASN A 59 11.76 -11.16 0.69
N PRO A 60 12.66 -10.31 0.16
CA PRO A 60 14.02 -10.17 0.67
C PRO A 60 14.12 -9.49 2.04
N LEU A 61 13.07 -8.79 2.49
CA LEU A 61 13.03 -8.15 3.80
C LEU A 61 12.49 -9.09 4.89
N VAL A 62 11.68 -10.08 4.50
CA VAL A 62 11.19 -11.12 5.40
C VAL A 62 12.39 -11.99 5.82
N PRO A 63 12.61 -12.21 7.13
CA PRO A 63 13.73 -13.02 7.56
C PRO A 63 13.60 -14.47 7.11
N ARG A 64 14.71 -15.08 6.67
CA ARG A 64 14.82 -16.51 6.32
C ARG A 64 14.12 -17.45 7.30
N ARG A 65 14.20 -17.15 8.60
CA ARG A 65 13.53 -17.92 9.66
C ARG A 65 12.03 -18.11 9.43
N ASN A 66 11.34 -17.17 8.77
CA ASN A 66 9.93 -17.35 8.40
C ASN A 66 9.76 -18.54 7.44
N TYR A 67 10.45 -18.49 6.30
CA TYR A 67 10.38 -19.49 5.23
C TYR A 67 11.02 -20.83 5.61
N ASP A 68 12.20 -20.80 6.23
CA ASP A 68 13.02 -21.99 6.48
C ASP A 68 12.56 -22.76 7.73
N GLU A 69 11.97 -22.09 8.73
CA GLU A 69 11.53 -22.71 9.99
C GLU A 69 10.01 -22.80 10.08
N LEU A 70 9.29 -21.66 10.07
CA LEU A 70 7.87 -21.64 10.39
C LEU A 70 7.00 -22.24 9.28
N ASN A 71 7.27 -21.88 8.03
CA ASN A 71 6.56 -22.44 6.87
C ASN A 71 6.73 -23.96 6.80
N ASN A 72 7.97 -24.46 6.89
CA ASN A 72 8.26 -25.90 6.87
C ASN A 72 7.65 -26.65 8.07
N LEU A 73 7.52 -26.00 9.23
CA LEU A 73 6.85 -26.56 10.41
C LEU A 73 5.34 -26.73 10.16
N PHE A 74 4.67 -25.69 9.66
CA PHE A 74 3.22 -25.71 9.39
C PHE A 74 2.86 -26.66 8.25
N ALA A 75 3.70 -26.74 7.22
CA ALA A 75 3.51 -27.65 6.09
C ALA A 75 3.32 -29.11 6.51
N GLN A 76 3.93 -29.56 7.62
CA GLN A 76 3.74 -30.93 8.11
C GLN A 76 2.29 -31.21 8.51
N TYR A 77 1.66 -30.27 9.22
CA TYR A 77 0.26 -30.39 9.63
C TYR A 77 -0.70 -30.41 8.45
N TYR A 78 -0.40 -29.67 7.38
CA TYR A 78 -1.22 -29.64 6.18
C TYR A 78 -1.12 -30.93 5.37
N ARG A 79 0.08 -31.49 5.26
CA ARG A 79 0.30 -32.82 4.66
C ARG A 79 -0.53 -33.86 5.39
N ASP A 80 -0.37 -33.97 6.71
CA ASP A 80 -1.07 -34.95 7.52
C ASP A 80 -2.61 -34.79 7.41
N ALA A 81 -3.09 -33.54 7.42
CA ALA A 81 -4.53 -33.25 7.31
C ALA A 81 -5.14 -33.60 5.95
N LEU A 82 -4.38 -33.44 4.85
CA LEU A 82 -4.83 -33.75 3.50
C LEU A 82 -4.63 -35.24 3.16
N ASP A 83 -3.55 -35.85 3.64
CA ASP A 83 -3.28 -37.29 3.52
C ASP A 83 -4.40 -38.10 4.19
N ASP A 84 -4.85 -37.69 5.38
CA ASP A 84 -5.93 -38.35 6.13
C ASP A 84 -7.27 -38.37 5.36
N ILE A 85 -7.51 -37.39 4.49
CA ILE A 85 -8.72 -37.33 3.65
C ILE A 85 -8.47 -37.71 2.18
N GLY A 86 -7.25 -38.17 1.86
CA GLY A 86 -6.85 -38.60 0.52
C GLY A 86 -6.88 -37.49 -0.55
N SER A 87 -6.68 -36.22 -0.17
CA SER A 87 -6.65 -35.11 -1.12
C SER A 87 -5.23 -34.86 -1.64
N LEU A 88 -5.07 -34.84 -2.96
CA LEU A 88 -3.78 -34.55 -3.59
C LEU A 88 -3.38 -33.09 -3.39
N TYR A 89 -2.07 -32.87 -3.21
CA TYR A 89 -1.52 -31.54 -3.04
C TYR A 89 -0.10 -31.40 -3.60
N TYR A 90 0.36 -30.16 -3.69
CA TYR A 90 1.73 -29.79 -4.05
C TYR A 90 2.18 -28.52 -3.32
N THR A 91 3.49 -28.28 -3.31
CA THR A 91 4.14 -27.12 -2.65
C THR A 91 5.39 -26.74 -3.46
N ARG A 92 5.93 -25.52 -3.29
CA ARG A 92 7.22 -25.04 -3.88
C ARG A 92 7.31 -24.93 -5.40
N GLU A 93 6.23 -25.16 -6.13
CA GLU A 93 6.24 -25.16 -7.60
C GLU A 93 5.48 -23.97 -8.22
N SER A 94 4.74 -23.21 -7.42
CA SER A 94 3.88 -22.13 -7.91
C SER A 94 3.69 -21.06 -6.85
N TYR A 95 3.31 -19.86 -7.30
CA TYR A 95 2.99 -18.67 -6.51
C TYR A 95 4.19 -18.08 -5.77
N ASP A 96 4.27 -16.75 -5.74
CA ASP A 96 5.33 -16.04 -5.04
C ASP A 96 4.83 -15.27 -3.81
N ASN A 97 5.77 -15.00 -2.93
CA ASN A 97 5.67 -14.14 -1.76
C ASN A 97 6.64 -12.96 -1.87
N SER A 98 7.02 -12.55 -3.08
CA SER A 98 7.97 -11.47 -3.29
C SER A 98 7.38 -10.10 -2.92
N TYR A 99 6.13 -9.84 -3.32
CA TYR A 99 5.44 -8.56 -3.11
C TYR A 99 4.73 -8.50 -1.75
N PRO A 100 5.04 -7.49 -0.90
CA PRO A 100 4.44 -7.37 0.43
C PRO A 100 2.96 -6.95 0.42
N GLY A 101 2.36 -6.71 -0.75
CA GLY A 101 0.94 -6.39 -0.87
C GLY A 101 0.02 -7.59 -1.15
N TYR A 102 0.53 -8.82 -1.08
CA TYR A 102 -0.29 -10.03 -1.03
C TYR A 102 -0.74 -10.37 0.39
N GLY A 103 -1.89 -11.05 0.53
CA GLY A 103 -2.37 -11.53 1.83
C GLY A 103 -1.48 -12.60 2.45
N SER A 104 -0.76 -13.36 1.62
CA SER A 104 0.22 -14.35 2.04
C SER A 104 1.55 -13.75 2.51
N THR A 105 1.93 -12.56 2.03
CA THR A 105 3.24 -11.94 2.36
C THR A 105 3.13 -10.79 3.35
N TYR A 106 2.02 -10.05 3.36
CA TYR A 106 1.83 -8.93 4.29
C TYR A 106 2.01 -9.33 5.76
N PRO A 107 1.51 -10.49 6.24
CA PRO A 107 1.73 -10.92 7.61
C PRO A 107 3.21 -11.20 7.92
N ASP A 108 3.95 -11.75 6.96
CA ASP A 108 5.38 -12.07 7.12
C ASP A 108 6.23 -10.83 7.35
N ILE A 109 5.96 -9.75 6.61
CA ILE A 109 6.64 -8.46 6.79
C ILE A 109 6.16 -7.71 8.04
N GLN A 110 5.12 -8.20 8.71
CA GLN A 110 4.60 -7.70 9.99
C GLN A 110 4.97 -8.59 11.19
N GLY A 111 5.86 -9.56 11.01
CA GLY A 111 6.35 -10.44 12.08
C GLY A 111 5.39 -11.56 12.47
N GLY A 112 4.37 -11.82 11.65
CA GLY A 112 3.57 -13.04 11.69
C GLY A 112 4.07 -14.06 10.67
N LEU A 113 3.28 -15.12 10.49
CA LEU A 113 3.39 -16.10 9.43
C LEU A 113 2.15 -15.98 8.53
N GLY A 114 2.34 -15.60 7.27
CA GLY A 114 1.32 -15.60 6.24
C GLY A 114 1.36 -16.90 5.45
N LEU A 115 0.19 -17.45 5.13
CA LEU A 115 0.07 -18.74 4.44
C LEU A 115 -0.97 -18.68 3.33
N LEU A 116 -0.53 -18.90 2.10
CA LEU A 116 -1.40 -19.06 0.94
C LEU A 116 -1.94 -20.49 0.86
N PHE A 117 -3.21 -20.60 0.48
CA PHE A 117 -3.84 -21.85 0.09
C PHE A 117 -4.58 -21.68 -1.23
N GLU A 118 -4.40 -22.60 -2.17
CA GLU A 118 -5.14 -22.61 -3.43
C GLU A 118 -5.85 -23.95 -3.61
N GLN A 119 -7.18 -23.90 -3.59
CA GLN A 119 -8.03 -25.07 -3.82
C GLN A 119 -8.44 -25.14 -5.29
N ALA A 120 -8.38 -26.30 -5.92
CA ALA A 120 -9.01 -26.51 -7.23
C ALA A 120 -10.47 -26.02 -7.20
N SER A 121 -10.86 -25.13 -8.12
CA SER A 121 -12.15 -24.46 -8.04
C SER A 121 -13.29 -25.33 -8.56
N SER A 122 -14.30 -25.55 -7.71
CA SER A 122 -15.61 -26.09 -8.10
C SER A 122 -16.55 -25.00 -8.63
N ARG A 123 -16.07 -23.75 -8.75
CA ARG A 123 -16.86 -22.56 -9.12
C ARG A 123 -18.12 -22.40 -8.26
N GLY A 124 -18.06 -22.85 -7.00
CA GLY A 124 -19.18 -22.81 -6.06
C GLY A 124 -20.27 -23.87 -6.29
N HIS A 125 -20.08 -24.83 -7.19
CA HIS A 125 -21.07 -25.90 -7.40
C HIS A 125 -20.47 -27.26 -7.77
N LEU A 126 -20.36 -27.58 -9.06
CA LEU A 126 -19.85 -28.84 -9.58
C LEU A 126 -19.11 -28.54 -10.88
N GLN A 127 -17.90 -29.07 -11.03
CA GLN A 127 -17.11 -28.94 -12.26
C GLN A 127 -16.53 -30.30 -12.63
N SER A 128 -16.50 -30.62 -13.92
CA SER A 128 -15.79 -31.82 -14.37
C SER A 128 -14.30 -31.53 -14.49
N THR A 129 -13.48 -32.39 -13.89
CA THR A 129 -12.02 -32.38 -14.07
C THR A 129 -11.62 -33.40 -15.14
N SER A 130 -10.31 -33.55 -15.37
CA SER A 130 -9.78 -34.62 -16.21
C SER A 130 -9.98 -36.03 -15.65
N THR A 131 -10.30 -36.19 -14.35
CA THR A 131 -10.38 -37.49 -13.68
C THR A 131 -11.74 -37.78 -13.05
N GLU A 132 -12.36 -36.79 -12.41
CA GLU A 132 -13.65 -36.93 -11.72
C GLU A 132 -14.40 -35.59 -11.60
N ASP A 133 -15.65 -35.62 -11.13
CA ASP A 133 -16.38 -34.39 -10.83
C ASP A 133 -15.94 -33.79 -9.48
N LEU A 134 -15.54 -32.52 -9.51
CA LEU A 134 -15.14 -31.72 -8.36
C LEU A 134 -16.33 -30.94 -7.81
N SER A 135 -16.84 -31.36 -6.65
CA SER A 135 -17.99 -30.74 -5.99
C SER A 135 -17.61 -29.61 -5.03
N PHE A 136 -18.55 -28.71 -4.76
CA PHE A 136 -18.38 -27.65 -3.75
C PHE A 136 -18.20 -28.20 -2.34
N ALA A 137 -18.79 -29.35 -2.03
CA ALA A 137 -18.55 -30.04 -0.76
C ALA A 137 -17.09 -30.50 -0.62
N PHE A 138 -16.47 -30.96 -1.71
CA PHE A 138 -15.05 -31.31 -1.73
C PHE A 138 -14.17 -30.07 -1.47
N THR A 139 -14.45 -28.95 -2.13
CA THR A 139 -13.64 -27.73 -1.94
C THR A 139 -13.78 -27.16 -0.53
N ILE A 140 -14.99 -27.17 0.05
CA ILE A 140 -15.21 -26.81 1.46
C ILE A 140 -14.47 -27.76 2.41
N ARG A 141 -14.55 -29.08 2.17
CA ARG A 141 -13.91 -30.10 3.02
C ARG A 141 -12.42 -29.82 3.17
N ASN A 142 -11.72 -29.59 2.06
CA ASN A 142 -10.27 -29.40 2.07
C ASN A 142 -9.89 -28.09 2.78
N GLN A 143 -10.58 -26.98 2.46
CA GLN A 143 -10.34 -25.69 3.13
C GLN A 143 -10.61 -25.76 4.64
N LEU A 144 -11.66 -26.48 5.05
CA LEU A 144 -11.94 -26.71 6.47
C LEU A 144 -10.86 -27.54 7.14
N ARG A 145 -10.34 -28.59 6.49
CA ARG A 145 -9.29 -29.43 7.07
C ARG A 145 -7.99 -28.66 7.29
N THR A 146 -7.56 -27.89 6.31
CA THR A 146 -6.35 -27.05 6.44
C THR A 146 -6.57 -25.89 7.43
N SER A 147 -7.79 -25.36 7.54
CA SER A 147 -8.13 -24.37 8.58
C SER A 147 -7.95 -24.94 9.99
N MET A 148 -8.47 -26.14 10.25
CA MET A 148 -8.33 -26.80 11.55
C MET A 148 -6.88 -27.18 11.83
N ALA A 149 -6.14 -27.67 10.82
CA ALA A 149 -4.72 -27.95 10.93
C ALA A 149 -3.90 -26.69 11.26
N THR A 150 -4.27 -25.53 10.69
CA THR A 150 -3.64 -24.24 11.01
C THR A 150 -3.82 -23.89 12.49
N ILE A 151 -5.06 -24.03 13.00
CA ILE A 151 -5.35 -23.76 14.41
C ILE A 151 -4.55 -24.70 15.31
N GLN A 152 -4.52 -26.00 14.99
CA GLN A 152 -3.75 -26.98 15.74
C GLN A 152 -2.25 -26.62 15.77
N ALA A 153 -1.65 -26.40 14.59
CA ALA A 153 -0.25 -26.01 14.45
C ALA A 153 0.07 -24.75 15.27
N ALA A 154 -0.79 -23.74 15.21
CA ALA A 154 -0.61 -22.50 15.95
C ALA A 154 -0.69 -22.69 17.47
N VAL A 155 -1.64 -23.51 17.96
CA VAL A 155 -1.79 -23.79 19.39
C VAL A 155 -0.61 -24.59 19.93
N GLU A 156 -0.22 -25.67 19.25
CA GLU A 156 0.89 -26.53 19.65
C GLU A 156 2.23 -25.79 19.62
N ASN A 157 2.40 -24.84 18.68
CA ASN A 157 3.63 -24.08 18.49
C ASN A 157 3.55 -22.64 19.02
N ARG A 158 2.60 -22.34 19.94
CA ARG A 158 2.36 -20.99 20.47
C ARG A 158 3.63 -20.29 20.97
N GLN A 159 4.47 -20.99 21.74
CA GLN A 159 5.68 -20.39 22.31
C GLN A 159 6.65 -19.95 21.21
N ARG A 160 6.89 -20.83 20.23
CA ARG A 160 7.76 -20.57 19.08
C ARG A 160 7.29 -19.38 18.24
N LEU A 161 5.98 -19.26 18.02
CA LEU A 161 5.37 -18.14 17.30
C LEU A 161 5.57 -16.79 18.03
N LEU A 162 5.34 -16.77 19.35
CA LEU A 162 5.53 -15.55 20.17
C LEU A 162 7.00 -15.15 20.26
N GLU A 163 7.91 -16.12 20.36
CA GLU A 163 9.35 -15.90 20.33
C GLU A 163 9.80 -15.36 18.98
N TYR A 164 9.29 -15.92 17.89
CA TYR A 164 9.56 -15.42 16.53
C TYR A 164 9.13 -13.97 16.36
N GLN A 165 7.89 -13.62 16.73
CA GLN A 165 7.38 -12.26 16.56
C GLN A 165 8.19 -11.25 17.37
N ARG A 166 8.59 -11.58 18.60
CA ARG A 166 9.48 -10.75 19.41
C ARG A 166 10.83 -10.55 18.74
N TRP A 167 11.47 -11.66 18.38
CA TRP A 167 12.77 -11.67 17.68
C TRP A 167 12.72 -10.88 16.37
N PHE A 168 11.61 -10.95 15.63
CA PHE A 168 11.42 -10.21 14.38
C PHE A 168 11.58 -8.70 14.60
N PHE A 169 10.89 -8.13 15.59
CA PHE A 169 10.96 -6.70 15.87
C PHE A 169 12.29 -6.28 16.50
N GLU A 170 12.86 -7.10 17.40
CA GLU A 170 14.18 -6.84 17.98
C GLU A 170 15.27 -6.77 16.90
N THR A 171 15.30 -7.75 15.99
CA THR A 171 16.26 -7.75 14.88
C THR A 171 16.00 -6.64 13.87
N ALA A 172 14.75 -6.17 13.72
CA ALA A 172 14.44 -5.01 12.88
C ALA A 172 15.21 -3.77 13.38
N LEU A 173 15.15 -3.52 14.69
CA LEU A 173 15.82 -2.39 15.33
C LEU A 173 17.35 -2.55 15.29
N GLU A 174 17.88 -3.76 15.45
CA GLU A 174 19.30 -4.03 15.31
C GLU A 174 19.80 -3.77 13.88
N LYS A 175 19.05 -4.22 12.87
CA LYS A 175 19.36 -3.95 11.46
C LYS A 175 19.31 -2.45 11.17
N ALA A 176 18.29 -1.73 11.67
CA ALA A 176 18.20 -0.28 11.53
C ALA A 176 19.42 0.44 12.13
N LYS A 177 19.90 0.00 13.31
CA LYS A 177 21.12 0.56 13.95
C LYS A 177 22.37 0.35 13.09
N LYS A 178 22.52 -0.83 12.48
CA LYS A 178 23.68 -1.19 11.63
C LYS A 178 23.59 -0.62 10.21
N SER A 179 22.39 -0.32 9.71
CA SER A 179 22.14 0.23 8.39
C SER A 179 22.88 1.54 8.16
N THR A 180 23.37 1.77 6.94
CA THR A 180 23.90 3.07 6.51
C THR A 180 22.78 4.09 6.26
N VAL A 181 21.56 3.62 5.99
CA VAL A 181 20.36 4.44 5.87
C VAL A 181 19.75 4.60 7.26
N LYS A 182 19.81 5.81 7.81
CA LYS A 182 19.27 6.16 9.14
C LYS A 182 17.83 6.67 9.08
N GLY A 183 17.34 6.99 7.88
CA GLY A 183 15.95 7.34 7.62
C GLY A 183 15.80 7.93 6.23
N TRP A 184 14.63 8.52 5.99
CA TRP A 184 14.29 9.20 4.75
C TRP A 184 13.67 10.54 5.05
N VAL A 185 14.07 11.57 4.31
CA VAL A 185 13.38 12.86 4.28
C VAL A 185 12.64 12.98 2.96
N PHE A 186 11.42 13.48 2.97
CA PHE A 186 10.62 13.69 1.78
C PHE A 186 9.76 14.93 1.90
N ASP A 187 9.46 15.53 0.77
CA ASP A 187 8.47 16.57 0.61
C ASP A 187 7.79 16.43 -0.75
N ASP A 188 6.62 17.05 -0.87
CA ASP A 188 5.94 17.20 -2.15
C ASP A 188 5.30 18.57 -2.17
N TRP A 189 6.09 19.54 -2.62
CA TRP A 189 5.68 20.93 -2.62
C TRP A 189 4.71 21.28 -3.75
N GLN A 190 4.61 20.42 -4.76
CA GLN A 190 3.76 20.65 -5.93
C GLN A 190 2.37 20.05 -5.74
N ASP A 191 2.27 18.92 -5.03
CA ASP A 191 1.01 18.22 -4.83
C ASP A 191 0.72 17.92 -3.34
N PRO A 192 0.02 18.83 -2.64
CA PRO A 192 -0.37 18.59 -1.25
C PRO A 192 -1.40 17.45 -1.12
N THR A 193 -2.13 17.09 -2.17
CA THR A 193 -3.11 15.98 -2.14
C THR A 193 -2.41 14.64 -2.12
N ARG A 194 -1.43 14.45 -3.01
CA ARG A 194 -0.56 13.27 -3.04
C ARG A 194 0.26 13.13 -1.78
N MET A 195 0.79 14.24 -1.26
CA MET A 195 1.47 14.26 0.04
C MET A 195 0.58 13.72 1.17
N ARG A 196 -0.66 14.20 1.28
CA ARG A 196 -1.61 13.71 2.31
C ARG A 196 -1.93 12.23 2.13
N ALA A 197 -2.14 11.76 0.90
CA ALA A 197 -2.40 10.36 0.62
C ALA A 197 -1.22 9.46 1.02
N PHE A 198 0.02 9.89 0.78
CA PHE A 198 1.20 9.16 1.21
C PHE A 198 1.35 9.13 2.73
N LEU A 199 1.16 10.28 3.40
CA LEU A 199 1.18 10.35 4.86
C LEU A 199 0.10 9.46 5.49
N ASP A 200 -1.10 9.44 4.92
CA ASP A 200 -2.18 8.56 5.35
C ASP A 200 -1.82 7.08 5.21
N LEU A 201 -1.19 6.72 4.09
CA LEU A 201 -0.69 5.37 3.87
C LEU A 201 0.36 4.96 4.91
N LEU A 202 1.34 5.84 5.22
CA LEU A 202 2.31 5.59 6.30
C LEU A 202 1.62 5.29 7.63
N ARG A 203 0.54 6.01 7.96
CA ARG A 203 -0.21 5.84 9.21
C ARG A 203 -0.95 4.51 9.29
N HIS A 204 -1.61 4.10 8.20
CA HIS A 204 -2.27 2.79 8.14
C HIS A 204 -1.27 1.64 8.28
N HIS A 205 -0.05 1.79 7.75
CA HIS A 205 1.04 0.82 7.92
C HIS A 205 1.82 0.96 9.23
N ARG A 206 1.41 1.88 10.11
CA ARG A 206 2.07 2.19 11.40
C ARG A 206 3.53 2.61 11.25
N ILE A 207 3.91 3.15 10.08
CA ILE A 207 5.24 3.73 9.86
C ILE A 207 5.27 5.08 10.55
N GLU A 208 6.19 5.22 11.51
CA GLU A 208 6.42 6.47 12.21
C GLU A 208 7.06 7.49 11.27
N ALA A 209 6.46 8.67 11.21
CA ALA A 209 6.95 9.83 10.49
C ALA A 209 6.83 11.08 11.38
N TYR A 210 7.71 12.04 11.17
CA TYR A 210 7.81 13.26 11.98
C TYR A 210 7.92 14.46 11.05
N ARG A 211 7.35 15.60 11.45
CA ARG A 211 7.68 16.87 10.80
C ARG A 211 9.17 17.15 10.96
N LEU A 212 9.78 17.77 9.97
CA LEU A 212 11.13 18.28 10.11
C LEU A 212 11.12 19.49 11.07
N ALA A 213 11.99 19.51 12.08
CA ALA A 213 11.95 20.54 13.12
C ALA A 213 12.46 21.92 12.64
N GLU A 214 13.44 21.91 11.75
CA GLU A 214 14.11 23.10 11.21
C GLU A 214 14.62 22.80 9.81
N ASP A 215 14.80 23.83 8.98
CA ASP A 215 15.29 23.67 7.61
C ASP A 215 16.58 22.85 7.60
N PHE A 216 16.58 21.80 6.79
CA PHE A 216 17.68 20.84 6.74
C PHE A 216 18.27 20.82 5.34
N THR A 217 19.58 20.95 5.25
CA THR A 217 20.30 20.90 3.97
C THR A 217 21.19 19.67 3.94
N GLU A 218 21.04 18.86 2.90
CA GLU A 218 21.92 17.73 2.61
C GLU A 218 22.40 17.83 1.16
N GLY A 219 23.71 17.93 0.98
CA GLY A 219 24.29 18.25 -0.33
C GLY A 219 23.80 19.61 -0.86
N ASN A 220 23.22 19.61 -2.06
CA ASN A 220 22.73 20.82 -2.73
C ASN A 220 21.22 21.07 -2.53
N LYS A 221 20.55 20.24 -1.72
CA LYS A 221 19.11 20.32 -1.52
C LYS A 221 18.78 20.78 -0.10
N THR A 222 17.91 21.78 0.00
CA THR A 222 17.33 22.24 1.27
C THR A 222 15.89 21.80 1.39
N TRP A 223 15.60 21.07 2.46
CA TRP A 223 14.29 20.64 2.89
C TRP A 223 13.70 21.66 3.84
N LYS A 224 12.49 22.14 3.56
CA LYS A 224 11.83 23.17 4.36
C LYS A 224 11.01 22.56 5.49
N ALA A 225 11.22 23.02 6.72
CA ALA A 225 10.54 22.48 7.92
C ALA A 225 9.01 22.54 7.82
N GLU A 226 8.50 23.58 7.16
CA GLU A 226 7.07 23.82 6.97
C GLU A 226 6.34 22.70 6.19
N ARG A 227 7.06 21.92 5.38
CA ARG A 227 6.46 20.96 4.44
C ARG A 227 7.08 19.56 4.47
N ALA A 228 8.34 19.44 4.87
CA ALA A 228 9.06 18.17 4.85
C ALA A 228 8.71 17.28 6.05
N PHE A 229 8.76 15.98 5.81
CA PHE A 229 8.66 14.94 6.82
C PHE A 229 9.89 14.04 6.80
N VAL A 230 10.13 13.39 7.92
CA VAL A 230 11.22 12.45 8.14
C VAL A 230 10.66 11.15 8.68
N VAL A 231 11.00 10.04 8.03
CA VAL A 231 10.75 8.68 8.51
C VAL A 231 12.08 8.12 9.05
N PRO A 232 12.25 8.00 10.38
CA PRO A 232 13.45 7.39 10.94
C PRO A 232 13.47 5.90 10.66
N ALA A 233 14.63 5.34 10.30
CA ALA A 233 14.74 3.90 10.07
C ALA A 233 14.63 3.10 11.37
N ALA A 234 15.07 3.66 12.50
CA ALA A 234 15.06 2.99 13.80
C ALA A 234 13.66 2.97 14.44
N GLN A 235 12.75 2.17 13.89
CA GLN A 235 11.38 1.96 14.35
C GLN A 235 10.94 0.50 14.20
N LYS A 236 9.83 0.12 14.85
CA LYS A 236 9.31 -1.26 14.78
C LYS A 236 8.99 -1.68 13.35
N GLN A 237 8.46 -0.75 12.56
CA GLN A 237 8.13 -0.96 11.15
C GLN A 237 9.33 -0.80 10.20
N TRP A 238 10.58 -0.99 10.67
CA TRP A 238 11.79 -0.83 9.83
C TRP A 238 11.70 -1.57 8.50
N ARG A 239 11.26 -2.85 8.50
CA ARG A 239 11.11 -3.63 7.26
C ARG A 239 10.08 -3.02 6.32
N MET A 240 8.91 -2.64 6.84
CA MET A 240 7.89 -1.99 6.01
C MET A 240 8.37 -0.63 5.48
N ALA A 241 9.04 0.18 6.28
CA ALA A 241 9.64 1.44 5.83
C ALA A 241 10.71 1.23 4.74
N MET A 242 11.57 0.21 4.88
CA MET A 242 12.49 -0.17 3.81
C MET A 242 11.72 -0.54 2.52
N SER A 243 10.59 -1.25 2.61
CA SER A 243 9.77 -1.56 1.45
C SER A 243 9.18 -0.31 0.77
N PHE A 244 8.77 0.67 1.57
CA PHE A 244 8.19 1.93 1.09
C PHE A 244 9.19 2.82 0.33
N PHE A 245 10.43 2.90 0.80
CA PHE A 245 11.40 3.89 0.32
C PHE A 245 12.57 3.29 -0.48
N GLU A 246 12.87 2.00 -0.34
CA GLU A 246 14.05 1.40 -0.95
C GLU A 246 13.66 0.46 -2.12
N PRO A 247 14.10 0.77 -3.35
CA PRO A 247 13.89 -0.10 -4.49
C PRO A 247 14.58 -1.45 -4.30
N ARG A 248 13.91 -2.48 -4.81
CA ARG A 248 14.48 -3.83 -4.94
C ARG A 248 15.16 -3.95 -6.29
N THR A 249 16.24 -4.69 -6.31
CA THR A 249 17.05 -4.96 -7.49
C THR A 249 17.02 -6.45 -7.81
N ASN A 250 17.52 -6.83 -8.99
CA ASN A 250 17.64 -8.24 -9.37
C ASN A 250 18.62 -9.01 -8.47
N GLU A 251 19.49 -8.32 -7.71
CA GLU A 251 20.31 -8.96 -6.69
C GLU A 251 19.46 -9.43 -5.49
N ASP A 252 18.35 -8.75 -5.22
CA ASP A 252 17.42 -9.09 -4.13
C ASP A 252 16.45 -10.22 -4.51
N ILE A 253 16.13 -10.35 -5.80
CA ILE A 253 15.17 -11.32 -6.35
C ILE A 253 15.78 -11.91 -7.64
N PRO A 254 16.62 -12.95 -7.52
CA PRO A 254 17.37 -13.52 -8.63
C PRO A 254 16.51 -14.51 -9.45
N ASP A 255 15.38 -14.04 -9.97
CA ASP A 255 14.54 -14.80 -10.89
C ASP A 255 14.41 -14.07 -12.24
N SER A 256 14.41 -14.85 -13.30
CA SER A 256 14.19 -14.40 -14.68
C SER A 256 12.73 -14.47 -15.12
N VAL A 257 11.89 -15.19 -14.37
CA VAL A 257 10.46 -15.38 -14.65
C VAL A 257 9.64 -14.80 -13.51
N PHE A 258 9.17 -13.56 -13.69
CA PHE A 258 8.32 -12.91 -12.71
C PHE A 258 6.89 -13.43 -12.81
N TYR A 259 6.31 -13.82 -11.67
CA TYR A 259 4.91 -14.25 -11.57
C TYR A 259 3.95 -13.06 -11.75
N ASP A 260 4.18 -11.95 -11.04
CA ASP A 260 3.28 -10.79 -11.07
C ASP A 260 3.98 -9.44 -10.78
N ALA A 261 4.11 -9.03 -9.50
CA ALA A 261 4.61 -7.70 -9.15
C ALA A 261 6.13 -7.69 -8.85
N SER A 262 6.92 -6.92 -9.60
CA SER A 262 8.39 -6.84 -9.46
C SER A 262 8.93 -5.46 -9.05
N ALA A 263 8.07 -4.44 -8.94
CA ALA A 263 8.43 -3.11 -8.47
C ALA A 263 7.31 -2.50 -7.63
N TRP A 264 7.59 -2.21 -6.35
CA TRP A 264 6.57 -1.75 -5.38
C TRP A 264 7.05 -0.64 -4.44
N THR A 265 8.12 0.06 -4.79
CA THR A 265 8.60 1.17 -3.96
C THR A 265 7.56 2.29 -3.95
N VAL A 266 6.85 2.40 -2.84
CA VAL A 266 5.70 3.29 -2.70
C VAL A 266 6.12 4.75 -2.91
N ALA A 267 7.26 5.17 -2.36
CA ALA A 267 7.75 6.55 -2.53
C ALA A 267 7.99 6.92 -4.01
N LEU A 268 8.48 5.97 -4.82
CA LEU A 268 8.63 6.16 -6.27
C LEU A 268 7.29 6.12 -6.99
N ALA A 269 6.38 5.22 -6.61
CA ALA A 269 5.04 5.13 -7.20
C ALA A 269 4.20 6.39 -6.96
N PHE A 270 4.44 7.08 -5.85
CA PHE A 270 3.85 8.38 -5.53
C PHE A 270 4.61 9.57 -6.15
N ASP A 271 5.67 9.33 -6.94
CA ASP A 271 6.47 10.40 -7.56
C ASP A 271 6.92 11.45 -6.52
N LEU A 272 7.30 10.98 -5.33
CA LEU A 272 7.77 11.83 -4.25
C LEU A 272 9.24 12.15 -4.43
N ASP A 273 9.59 13.38 -4.11
CA ASP A 273 10.96 13.78 -3.97
C ASP A 273 11.45 13.41 -2.56
N TYR A 274 12.21 12.32 -2.46
CA TYR A 274 12.72 11.80 -1.20
C TYR A 274 14.23 11.53 -1.27
N HIS A 275 14.89 11.60 -0.12
CA HIS A 275 16.32 11.28 0.02
C HIS A 275 16.60 10.36 1.20
N ARG A 276 17.56 9.46 0.98
CA ARG A 276 18.16 8.61 2.02
C ARG A 276 19.05 9.45 2.93
N LEU A 277 18.83 9.36 4.23
CA LEU A 277 19.60 10.06 5.24
C LEU A 277 20.69 9.17 5.81
N ARG A 278 21.94 9.64 5.81
CA ARG A 278 23.05 8.98 6.54
C ARG A 278 23.11 9.37 8.02
N GLN A 279 22.49 10.48 8.36
CA GLN A 279 22.31 10.98 9.72
C GLN A 279 20.91 11.56 9.82
N LEU A 280 20.23 11.35 10.95
CA LEU A 280 18.90 11.90 11.15
C LEU A 280 18.99 13.40 11.47
N PRO A 281 18.21 14.26 10.79
CA PRO A 281 18.04 15.64 11.21
C PRO A 281 17.23 15.70 12.51
N LYS A 282 17.12 16.90 13.07
CA LYS A 282 16.27 17.14 14.24
C LYS A 282 14.81 16.84 13.89
N LEU A 283 14.25 15.83 14.56
CA LEU A 283 12.84 15.46 14.42
C LEU A 283 11.98 16.47 15.18
N GLY A 284 10.91 16.92 14.52
CA GLY A 284 9.87 17.76 15.10
C GLY A 284 8.77 16.91 15.75
N ARG A 285 7.53 17.43 15.72
CA ARG A 285 6.38 16.69 16.22
C ARG A 285 6.08 15.45 15.36
N PRO A 286 5.53 14.36 15.94
CA PRO A 286 5.07 13.21 15.17
C PRO A 286 3.97 13.60 14.18
N LEU A 287 3.81 12.77 13.15
CA LEU A 287 2.70 12.80 12.20
C LEU A 287 1.37 12.63 12.94
N THR A 288 0.40 13.47 12.62
CA THR A 288 -0.93 13.50 13.25
C THR A 288 -2.04 13.35 12.22
N GLU A 289 -3.27 13.10 12.69
CA GLU A 289 -4.49 13.16 11.85
C GLU A 289 -4.59 14.49 11.10
N ASP A 290 -4.23 15.61 11.73
CA ASP A 290 -4.32 16.95 11.11
C ASP A 290 -3.42 17.11 9.88
N ASP A 291 -2.33 16.33 9.78
CA ASP A 291 -1.44 16.38 8.61
C ASP A 291 -2.00 15.64 7.40
N VAL A 292 -2.85 14.63 7.63
CA VAL A 292 -3.55 13.88 6.57
C VAL A 292 -4.92 14.45 6.29
N ALA A 293 -5.49 15.17 7.26
CA ALA A 293 -6.77 15.82 7.16
C ALA A 293 -6.77 16.78 5.98
N ARG A 294 -7.86 16.73 5.23
CA ARG A 294 -8.01 17.58 4.07
C ARG A 294 -8.40 19.00 4.53
N PRO A 295 -7.59 20.03 4.25
CA PRO A 295 -7.97 21.38 4.63
C PRO A 295 -9.12 21.84 3.75
N LEU A 296 -10.30 22.04 4.35
CA LEU A 296 -11.45 22.68 3.69
C LEU A 296 -11.28 24.19 3.79
N VAL A 297 -10.31 24.74 3.06
CA VAL A 297 -10.22 26.20 2.90
C VAL A 297 -11.34 26.61 1.95
N PRO A 298 -12.30 27.44 2.38
CA PRO A 298 -13.41 27.81 1.51
C PRO A 298 -12.90 28.46 0.24
N VAL A 299 -13.38 27.96 -0.91
CA VAL A 299 -13.14 28.62 -2.19
C VAL A 299 -13.69 30.03 -2.08
N ARG A 300 -12.86 31.03 -2.37
CA ARG A 300 -13.28 32.44 -2.34
C ARG A 300 -13.93 32.82 -3.66
N GLU A 301 -14.88 33.75 -3.65
CA GLU A 301 -15.44 34.30 -4.88
C GLU A 301 -14.36 34.96 -5.73
N ALA A 302 -14.19 34.55 -6.98
CA ALA A 302 -13.33 35.23 -7.94
C ALA A 302 -14.06 36.40 -8.62
N GLY A 303 -13.32 37.47 -8.92
CA GLY A 303 -13.78 38.55 -9.80
C GLY A 303 -13.40 38.35 -11.26
N TYR A 304 -12.39 37.51 -11.54
CA TYR A 304 -11.84 37.29 -12.87
C TYR A 304 -11.88 35.80 -13.25
N ALA A 305 -11.12 34.96 -12.54
CA ALA A 305 -11.06 33.52 -12.75
C ALA A 305 -10.58 32.79 -11.50
N TRP A 306 -10.83 31.47 -11.45
CA TRP A 306 -10.13 30.52 -10.59
C TRP A 306 -9.06 29.77 -11.37
N LEU A 307 -8.01 29.34 -10.67
CA LEU A 307 -6.89 28.58 -11.24
C LEU A 307 -6.69 27.30 -10.44
N ILE A 308 -6.69 26.17 -11.13
CA ILE A 308 -6.46 24.86 -10.52
C ILE A 308 -5.17 24.29 -11.14
N PRO A 309 -4.07 24.20 -10.36
CA PRO A 309 -2.84 23.53 -10.82
C PRO A 309 -3.16 22.10 -11.24
N TRP A 310 -2.59 21.66 -12.36
CA TRP A 310 -2.83 20.30 -12.87
C TRP A 310 -2.02 19.26 -12.11
N GLU A 311 -0.95 19.70 -11.46
CA GLU A 311 -0.06 18.90 -10.63
C GLU A 311 -0.76 18.33 -9.39
N ASP A 312 -1.89 18.91 -8.95
CA ASP A 312 -2.70 18.36 -7.85
C ASP A 312 -3.43 17.10 -8.34
N TYR A 313 -3.18 15.96 -7.70
CA TYR A 313 -3.77 14.65 -8.02
C TYR A 313 -5.30 14.67 -8.10
N ALA A 314 -5.97 15.57 -7.37
CA ALA A 314 -7.42 15.72 -7.41
C ALA A 314 -7.97 16.50 -8.62
N ALA A 315 -7.11 17.17 -9.41
CA ALA A 315 -7.52 18.03 -10.52
C ALA A 315 -8.34 17.30 -11.62
N PRO A 316 -8.03 16.07 -12.05
CA PRO A 316 -8.85 15.36 -13.05
C PRO A 316 -10.29 15.11 -12.58
N GLY A 317 -10.48 14.75 -11.31
CA GLY A 317 -11.80 14.55 -10.73
C GLY A 317 -12.61 15.85 -10.69
N ALA A 318 -11.98 16.94 -10.26
CA ALA A 318 -12.60 18.27 -10.25
C ALA A 318 -12.95 18.74 -11.67
N LEU A 319 -12.06 18.54 -12.64
CA LEU A 319 -12.32 18.86 -14.05
C LEU A 319 -13.54 18.10 -14.57
N TYR A 320 -13.60 16.78 -14.35
CA TYR A 320 -14.75 15.98 -14.76
C TYR A 320 -16.06 16.48 -14.14
N PHE A 321 -16.06 16.76 -12.83
CA PHE A 321 -17.20 17.34 -12.14
C PHE A 321 -17.66 18.65 -12.77
N LEU A 322 -16.73 19.58 -13.02
CA LEU A 322 -17.03 20.89 -13.60
C LEU A 322 -17.60 20.76 -15.02
N LEU A 323 -16.99 19.95 -15.88
CA LEU A 323 -17.44 19.72 -17.26
C LEU A 323 -18.84 19.08 -17.29
N ARG A 324 -19.09 18.08 -16.42
CA ARG A 324 -20.41 17.43 -16.32
C ARG A 324 -21.51 18.41 -15.91
N ASN A 325 -21.17 19.47 -15.18
CA ASN A 325 -22.08 20.54 -14.78
C ASN A 325 -22.08 21.74 -15.75
N GLY A 326 -21.52 21.57 -16.96
CA GLY A 326 -21.58 22.58 -18.02
C GLY A 326 -20.66 23.78 -17.80
N VAL A 327 -19.66 23.69 -16.92
CA VAL A 327 -18.66 24.75 -16.72
C VAL A 327 -17.65 24.68 -17.85
N HIS A 328 -17.39 25.82 -18.50
CA HIS A 328 -16.30 25.94 -19.46
C HIS A 328 -14.97 26.07 -18.75
N VAL A 329 -14.02 25.19 -19.09
CA VAL A 329 -12.67 25.18 -18.50
C VAL A 329 -11.64 25.35 -19.62
N LYS A 330 -10.70 26.28 -19.44
CA LYS A 330 -9.55 26.46 -20.33
C LYS A 330 -8.32 25.81 -19.69
N THR A 331 -7.34 25.42 -20.48
CA THR A 331 -6.07 24.87 -19.99
C THR A 331 -4.89 25.69 -20.48
N ALA A 332 -3.87 25.84 -19.64
CA ALA A 332 -2.63 26.52 -19.99
C ALA A 332 -1.63 25.54 -20.62
N PHE A 333 -1.25 25.75 -21.89
CA PHE A 333 -0.24 24.93 -22.56
C PHE A 333 1.22 25.25 -22.15
N ALA A 334 1.44 26.43 -21.55
CA ALA A 334 2.73 26.89 -21.05
C ALA A 334 2.60 27.32 -19.58
N SER A 335 3.70 27.21 -18.83
CA SER A 335 3.75 27.73 -17.46
C SER A 335 3.70 29.26 -17.46
N PHE A 336 3.15 29.84 -16.40
CA PHE A 336 3.03 31.29 -16.26
C PHE A 336 3.09 31.73 -14.79
N ASN A 337 3.38 33.00 -14.58
CA ASN A 337 3.30 33.62 -13.25
C ASN A 337 2.06 34.49 -13.18
N SER A 338 1.34 34.44 -12.07
CA SER A 338 0.16 35.28 -11.85
C SER A 338 0.16 35.88 -10.45
N GLN A 339 -0.29 37.14 -10.36
CA GLN A 339 -0.60 37.76 -9.08
C GLN A 339 -2.00 37.31 -8.65
N THR A 340 -2.06 36.46 -7.64
CA THR A 340 -3.33 35.96 -7.09
C THR A 340 -3.67 36.70 -5.78
N ARG A 341 -4.87 36.45 -5.25
CA ARG A 341 -5.25 36.91 -3.91
C ARG A 341 -4.46 36.23 -2.78
N LEU A 342 -3.75 35.15 -3.08
CA LEU A 342 -2.85 34.44 -2.17
C LEU A 342 -1.38 34.83 -2.40
N GLY A 343 -1.13 35.91 -3.15
CA GLY A 343 0.21 36.37 -3.52
C GLY A 343 0.63 35.91 -4.91
N LYS A 344 1.89 36.20 -5.26
CA LYS A 344 2.49 35.79 -6.52
C LYS A 344 2.66 34.28 -6.54
N ARG A 345 2.13 33.61 -7.55
CA ARG A 345 2.26 32.15 -7.73
C ARG A 345 2.71 31.81 -9.15
N ASN A 346 3.46 30.73 -9.25
CA ASN A 346 3.78 30.08 -10.51
C ASN A 346 2.76 28.96 -10.76
N PHE A 347 2.33 28.83 -12.00
CA PHE A 347 1.40 27.80 -12.45
C PHE A 347 2.04 27.03 -13.59
N GLY A 348 2.04 25.70 -13.50
CA GLY A 348 2.65 24.82 -14.48
C GLY A 348 1.74 24.53 -15.68
N ARG A 349 2.23 23.65 -16.56
CA ARG A 349 1.50 23.24 -17.77
C ARG A 349 0.28 22.41 -17.38
N GLY A 350 -0.81 22.58 -18.10
CA GLY A 350 -2.08 21.90 -17.82
C GLY A 350 -2.98 22.66 -16.86
N THR A 351 -2.48 23.68 -16.14
CA THR A 351 -3.27 24.49 -15.19
C THR A 351 -4.63 24.86 -15.78
N LEU A 352 -5.68 24.53 -15.06
CA LEU A 352 -7.05 24.79 -15.47
C LEU A 352 -7.45 26.21 -15.06
N LEU A 353 -8.07 26.93 -15.99
CA LEU A 353 -8.60 28.26 -15.79
C LEU A 353 -10.11 28.22 -15.96
N VAL A 354 -10.82 28.64 -14.91
CA VAL A 354 -12.28 28.81 -14.93
C VAL A 354 -12.57 30.30 -14.87
N SER A 355 -12.89 30.90 -16.01
CA SER A 355 -13.26 32.32 -16.13
C SER A 355 -14.65 32.56 -15.54
N VAL A 356 -14.83 33.69 -14.87
CA VAL A 356 -16.14 34.16 -14.39
C VAL A 356 -17.00 34.69 -15.54
N ALA A 357 -16.39 35.29 -16.56
CA ALA A 357 -17.11 35.97 -17.65
C ALA A 357 -17.58 35.01 -18.75
N ASP A 358 -16.83 33.95 -19.03
CA ASP A 358 -17.04 33.06 -20.18
C ASP A 358 -17.97 31.87 -19.84
N GLN A 359 -19.04 32.12 -19.09
CA GLN A 359 -19.94 31.08 -18.57
C GLN A 359 -21.40 31.39 -18.87
N ALA A 360 -22.17 30.36 -19.20
CA ALA A 360 -23.63 30.44 -19.27
C ALA A 360 -24.28 30.54 -17.88
N LEU A 361 -23.52 30.19 -16.83
CA LEU A 361 -23.96 30.21 -15.43
C LEU A 361 -23.80 31.60 -14.82
N SER A 362 -24.71 31.95 -13.91
CA SER A 362 -24.51 33.15 -13.07
C SER A 362 -23.26 33.01 -12.20
N LYS A 363 -22.62 34.13 -11.84
CA LYS A 363 -21.45 34.16 -10.95
C LYS A 363 -21.67 33.36 -9.66
N LYS A 364 -22.86 33.48 -9.07
CA LYS A 364 -23.24 32.76 -7.83
C LYS A 364 -23.34 31.25 -8.06
N ALA A 365 -23.94 30.82 -9.16
CA ALA A 365 -24.06 29.40 -9.49
C ALA A 365 -22.69 28.78 -9.81
N LEU A 366 -21.87 29.48 -10.59
CA LEU A 366 -20.49 29.08 -10.89
C LEU A 366 -19.66 28.95 -9.61
N HIS A 367 -19.73 29.95 -8.73
CA HIS A 367 -19.01 29.90 -7.46
C HIS A 367 -19.40 28.68 -6.61
N LYS A 368 -20.70 28.37 -6.55
CA LYS A 368 -21.20 27.17 -5.84
C LYS A 368 -20.64 25.89 -6.44
N LEU A 369 -20.55 25.78 -7.77
CA LEU A 369 -19.94 24.61 -8.42
C LEU A 369 -18.44 24.51 -8.11
N MET A 370 -17.71 25.63 -8.07
CA MET A 370 -16.31 25.63 -7.65
C MET A 370 -16.14 25.18 -6.20
N GLN A 371 -17.02 25.62 -5.29
CA GLN A 371 -17.04 25.15 -3.90
C GLN A 371 -17.32 23.64 -3.82
N GLN A 372 -18.30 23.14 -4.58
CA GLN A 372 -18.61 21.71 -4.62
C GLN A 372 -17.47 20.87 -5.23
N ALA A 373 -16.83 21.35 -6.30
CA ALA A 373 -15.67 20.70 -6.89
C ALA A 373 -14.52 20.60 -5.87
N HIS A 374 -14.26 21.69 -5.15
CA HIS A 374 -13.33 21.69 -4.01
C HIS A 374 -13.80 20.66 -3.00
N GLU A 375 -14.95 20.81 -2.34
CA GLU A 375 -15.50 19.93 -1.30
C GLU A 375 -15.50 18.45 -1.66
N GLN A 376 -15.85 18.09 -2.89
CA GLN A 376 -15.90 16.70 -3.34
C GLN A 376 -14.53 16.10 -3.61
N HIS A 377 -13.60 16.85 -4.23
CA HIS A 377 -12.33 16.27 -4.74
C HIS A 377 -11.09 16.68 -3.95
N GLY A 378 -11.12 17.82 -3.28
CA GLY A 378 -10.01 18.29 -2.43
C GLY A 378 -8.91 19.02 -3.12
N VAL A 379 -9.14 19.36 -4.38
CA VAL A 379 -8.26 20.20 -5.16
C VAL A 379 -8.21 21.62 -4.59
N GLN A 380 -7.03 22.24 -4.55
CA GLN A 380 -6.92 23.66 -4.19
C GLN A 380 -7.29 24.57 -5.37
N ILE A 381 -8.10 25.60 -5.12
CA ILE A 381 -8.73 26.47 -6.13
C ILE A 381 -8.44 27.96 -5.86
#